data_AF-H2Y3R9-F1
#
_entry.id   AF-H2Y3R9-F1
#
_cell.length_a   1.000
_cell.length_b   1.000
_cell.length_c   1.000
_cell.angle_alpha   90.00
_cell.angle_beta   90.00
_cell.angle_gamma   90.00
#
_symmetry.space_group_name_H-M   'P 1'
#
loop_
_entity.id
_entity.type
_entity.pdbx_description
1 polymer ?
#
loop_
_entity_poly.entity_id
_entity_poly.type
_entity_poly.pdbx_seq_one_letter_code
_entity_poly.pdbx_strand_id
1 'polypeptide(L)'
;MAGEKGGARGFDFFIIQVDLTKEGMAHVDDIVVCMYQYIDMLKTSGTPSWIFQEIKDLNNMSFKFKDKEKPTSCVQNCSESMHYFPMEDVLSAGHLVKEFRPDLVEDLLARLNPDNMRITLVSKSYKDEVDVTERWYGAKYNLTPISEDLLNNCRKVTPSSKFHLPP
;
A
#
# COMPACT_ATOMS: atom_id res chain seq x y z
N MET A 1 -2.42 1.09 15.04
CA MET A 1 -1.61 -0.14 14.95
C MET A 1 -0.25 0.17 15.53
N ALA A 2 0.19 -0.58 16.55
CA ALA A 2 1.55 -0.49 17.09
C ALA A 2 2.39 -1.58 16.42
N GLY A 3 3.56 -1.23 15.87
CA GLY A 3 4.42 -2.11 15.09
C GLY A 3 5.05 -1.37 13.90
N GLU A 4 6.15 -1.92 13.38
CA GLU A 4 6.76 -1.47 12.13
C GLU A 4 5.74 -1.59 11.00
N LYS A 5 5.61 -0.54 10.18
CA LYS A 5 4.63 -0.50 9.09
C LYS A 5 5.09 -1.23 7.83
N GLY A 6 6.37 -1.60 7.77
CA GLY A 6 6.98 -2.36 6.66
C GLY A 6 7.25 -3.81 7.03
N GLY A 7 7.63 -4.61 6.04
CA GLY A 7 8.17 -5.94 6.27
C GLY A 7 9.60 -5.93 6.80
N ALA A 8 10.36 -6.98 6.49
CA ALA A 8 11.78 -7.09 6.83
C ALA A 8 12.55 -7.63 5.61
N ARG A 9 13.88 -7.81 5.74
CA ARG A 9 14.64 -8.45 4.67
C ARG A 9 14.04 -9.82 4.31
N GLY A 10 13.50 -9.92 3.09
CA GLY A 10 12.89 -11.14 2.55
C GLY A 10 11.37 -11.12 2.40
N PHE A 11 10.65 -10.16 2.98
CA PHE A 11 9.20 -10.02 2.76
C PHE A 11 8.73 -8.58 2.95
N ASP A 12 7.64 -8.21 2.30
CA ASP A 12 6.99 -6.91 2.47
C ASP A 12 5.48 -7.01 2.25
N PHE A 13 4.75 -5.94 2.55
CA PHE A 13 3.30 -5.87 2.43
C PHE A 13 2.86 -4.70 1.54
N PHE A 14 1.83 -4.93 0.74
CA PHE A 14 1.11 -3.85 0.07
C PHE A 14 -0.18 -3.57 0.83
N ILE A 15 -0.38 -2.33 1.29
CA ILE A 15 -1.48 -1.97 2.19
C ILE A 15 -2.30 -0.85 1.57
N ILE A 16 -3.60 -1.07 1.45
CA ILE A 16 -4.59 -0.03 1.13
C ILE A 16 -5.37 0.23 2.41
N GLN A 17 -5.33 1.46 2.92
CA GLN A 17 -6.05 1.87 4.12
C GLN A 17 -7.09 2.93 3.79
N VAL A 18 -8.31 2.71 4.27
CA VAL A 18 -9.44 3.65 4.13
C VAL A 18 -10.12 3.83 5.47
N ASP A 19 -10.51 5.07 5.77
CA ASP A 19 -11.37 5.36 6.92
C ASP A 19 -12.83 5.25 6.48
N LEU A 20 -13.65 4.61 7.31
CA LEU A 20 -15.05 4.31 6.97
C LEU A 20 -16.00 5.32 7.60
N THR A 21 -16.98 5.77 6.81
CA THR A 21 -18.17 6.45 7.33
C THR A 21 -19.11 5.42 7.97
N LYS A 22 -20.17 5.89 8.63
CA LYS A 22 -21.22 4.98 9.15
C LYS A 22 -21.87 4.14 8.05
N GLU A 23 -22.06 4.73 6.87
CA GLU A 23 -22.58 4.02 5.70
C GLU A 23 -21.53 3.07 5.12
N GLY A 24 -20.27 3.52 4.99
CA GLY A 24 -19.18 2.65 4.53
C GLY A 24 -19.00 1.39 5.37
N MET A 25 -19.34 1.46 6.66
CA MET A 25 -19.35 0.30 7.55
C MET A 25 -20.33 -0.80 7.13
N ALA A 26 -21.46 -0.43 6.52
CA ALA A 26 -22.46 -1.39 6.00
C ALA A 26 -22.11 -1.91 4.59
N HIS A 27 -21.11 -1.30 3.94
CA HIS A 27 -20.74 -1.53 2.54
C HIS A 27 -19.25 -1.91 2.39
N VAL A 28 -18.67 -2.60 3.39
CA VAL A 28 -17.26 -3.00 3.38
C VAL A 28 -16.94 -3.88 2.17
N ASP A 29 -17.81 -4.86 1.87
CA ASP A 29 -17.65 -5.76 0.73
C ASP A 29 -17.64 -4.98 -0.60
N ASP A 30 -18.55 -4.01 -0.76
CA ASP A 30 -18.61 -3.15 -1.94
C ASP A 30 -17.33 -2.31 -2.10
N ILE A 31 -16.78 -1.81 -0.98
CA ILE A 31 -15.53 -1.05 -0.96
C ILE A 31 -14.36 -1.93 -1.42
N VAL A 32 -14.29 -3.17 -0.93
CA VAL A 32 -13.25 -4.13 -1.35
C VAL A 32 -13.38 -4.46 -2.84
N VAL A 33 -14.60 -4.68 -3.33
CA VAL A 33 -14.86 -4.86 -4.77
C VAL A 33 -14.41 -3.64 -5.58
N CYS A 34 -14.70 -2.42 -5.11
CA CYS A 34 -14.23 -1.19 -5.74
C CYS A 34 -12.70 -1.11 -5.81
N MET A 35 -11.99 -1.53 -4.76
CA MET A 35 -10.53 -1.60 -4.76
C MET A 35 -10.02 -2.55 -5.86
N TYR A 36 -10.62 -3.73 -6.00
CA TYR A 36 -10.24 -4.68 -7.05
C TYR A 36 -10.59 -4.21 -8.45
N GLN A 37 -11.70 -3.49 -8.64
CA GLN A 37 -12.02 -2.84 -9.92
C GLN A 37 -10.94 -1.82 -10.32
N TYR A 38 -10.38 -1.08 -9.36
CA TYR A 38 -9.28 -0.16 -9.64
C TYR A 38 -7.98 -0.91 -9.98
N ILE A 39 -7.65 -1.96 -9.23
CA ILE A 39 -6.48 -2.81 -9.51
C ILE A 39 -6.60 -3.46 -10.90
N ASP A 40 -7.79 -3.91 -11.29
CA ASP A 40 -8.05 -4.47 -12.62
C ASP A 40 -7.93 -3.42 -13.73
N MET A 41 -8.39 -2.20 -13.49
CA MET A 41 -8.15 -1.06 -14.39
C MET A 41 -6.64 -0.81 -14.57
N LEU A 42 -5.84 -0.82 -13.50
CA LEU A 42 -4.39 -0.67 -13.60
C LEU A 42 -3.73 -1.81 -14.40
N LYS A 43 -4.17 -3.06 -14.20
CA LYS A 43 -3.67 -4.21 -14.95
C LYS A 43 -3.97 -4.09 -16.44
N THR A 44 -5.16 -3.61 -16.79
CA THR A 44 -5.62 -3.50 -18.18
C THR A 44 -5.09 -2.25 -18.88
N SER A 45 -4.84 -1.16 -18.16
CA SER A 45 -4.26 0.06 -18.73
C SER A 45 -2.76 -0.05 -19.06
N GLY A 46 -2.10 -1.08 -18.53
CA GLY A 46 -0.64 -1.20 -18.52
C GLY A 46 0.01 -0.14 -17.62
N THR A 47 1.33 0.00 -17.75
CA THR A 47 2.12 0.98 -16.97
C THR A 47 2.55 2.13 -17.89
N PRO A 48 1.87 3.30 -17.86
CA PRO A 48 2.25 4.42 -18.71
C PRO A 48 3.58 5.03 -18.26
N SER A 49 4.54 5.15 -19.19
CA SER A 49 5.87 5.70 -18.89
C SER A 49 5.83 7.17 -18.47
N TRP A 50 4.79 7.92 -18.84
CA TRP A 50 4.64 9.33 -18.48
C TRP A 50 4.44 9.51 -16.96
N ILE A 51 3.72 8.60 -16.29
CA ILE A 51 3.53 8.64 -14.83
C ILE A 51 4.88 8.46 -14.12
N PHE A 52 5.69 7.51 -14.60
CA PHE A 52 7.04 7.32 -14.08
C PHE A 52 7.90 8.57 -14.28
N GLN A 53 7.84 9.19 -15.46
CA GLN A 53 8.60 10.39 -15.77
C GLN A 53 8.17 11.57 -14.87
N GLU A 54 6.86 11.73 -14.63
CA GLU A 54 6.34 12.75 -13.73
C GLU A 54 6.83 12.54 -12.28
N ILE A 55 6.74 11.31 -11.75
CA ILE A 55 7.26 10.98 -10.41
C ILE A 55 8.76 11.27 -10.33
N LYS A 56 9.52 10.89 -11.37
CA LYS A 56 10.96 11.14 -11.45
C LYS A 56 11.26 12.64 -11.42
N ASP A 57 10.52 13.45 -12.17
CA ASP A 57 10.73 14.90 -12.23
C ASP A 57 10.36 15.60 -10.92
N LEU A 58 9.24 15.21 -10.30
CA LEU A 58 8.84 15.69 -8.97
C LEU A 58 9.89 15.35 -7.91
N ASN A 59 10.39 14.11 -7.91
CA ASN A 59 11.43 13.68 -6.96
C ASN A 59 12.76 14.40 -7.20
N ASN A 60 13.17 14.60 -8.45
CA ASN A 60 14.35 15.39 -8.79
C ASN A 60 14.22 16.83 -8.27
N MET A 61 13.05 17.45 -8.45
CA MET A 61 12.80 18.81 -7.99
C MET A 61 12.81 18.88 -6.45
N SER A 62 12.12 17.96 -5.79
CA SER A 62 12.08 17.85 -4.33
C SER A 62 13.48 17.67 -3.74
N PHE A 63 14.31 16.82 -4.34
CA PHE A 63 15.68 16.60 -3.89
C PHE A 63 16.57 17.83 -4.11
N LYS A 64 16.49 18.45 -5.29
CA LYS A 64 17.30 19.63 -5.65
C LYS A 64 17.04 20.83 -4.74
N PHE A 65 15.78 21.02 -4.34
CA PHE A 65 15.36 22.14 -3.49
C PHE A 65 15.06 21.71 -2.05
N LYS A 66 15.60 20.57 -1.63
CA LYS A 66 15.40 20.04 -0.28
C LYS A 66 15.96 21.00 0.76
N ASP A 67 15.13 21.40 1.70
CA ASP A 67 15.55 22.23 2.82
C ASP A 67 16.57 21.51 3.71
N LYS A 68 17.40 22.31 4.40
CA LYS A 68 18.35 21.78 5.37
C LYS A 68 17.63 21.09 6.52
N GLU A 69 17.87 19.80 6.67
CA GLU A 69 17.33 19.01 7.77
C GLU A 69 17.98 19.37 9.12
N LYS A 70 17.28 19.04 10.21
CA LYS A 70 17.88 19.08 11.54
C LYS A 70 19.07 18.10 11.60
N PRO A 71 20.20 18.47 12.25
CA PRO A 71 21.39 17.62 12.28
C PRO A 71 21.13 16.19 12.78
N THR A 72 20.27 16.03 13.78
CA THR A 72 19.93 14.71 14.34
C THR A 72 19.20 13.82 13.34
N SER A 73 18.20 14.36 12.64
CA SER A 73 17.46 13.63 11.59
C SER A 73 18.37 13.26 10.43
N CYS A 74 19.23 14.19 9.99
CA CYS A 74 20.17 13.96 8.91
C CYS A 74 21.12 12.79 9.24
N VAL A 75 21.75 12.81 10.42
CA VAL A 75 22.68 11.73 10.83
C VAL A 75 21.95 10.39 10.96
N GLN A 76 20.74 10.38 11.52
CA GLN A 76 19.93 9.17 11.62
C GLN A 76 19.61 8.58 10.25
N ASN A 77 19.04 9.38 9.34
CA ASN A 77 18.65 8.95 8.00
C ASN A 77 19.85 8.48 7.18
N CYS A 78 20.98 9.19 7.27
CA CYS A 78 22.22 8.80 6.59
C CYS A 78 22.75 7.46 7.12
N SER A 79 22.81 7.31 8.45
CA SER A 79 23.32 6.08 9.09
C SER A 79 22.46 4.88 8.72
N GLU A 80 21.14 5.04 8.67
CA GLU A 80 20.21 4.00 8.20
C GLU A 80 20.45 3.65 6.73
N SER A 81 20.55 4.64 5.86
CA SER A 81 20.74 4.48 4.41
C SER A 81 22.06 3.75 4.07
N MET A 82 23.11 3.93 4.87
CA MET A 82 24.39 3.22 4.70
C MET A 82 24.28 1.69 4.84
N HIS A 83 23.21 1.16 5.45
CA HIS A 83 22.97 -0.28 5.51
C HIS A 83 22.36 -0.86 4.22
N TYR A 84 21.87 -0.01 3.33
CA TYR A 84 21.13 -0.38 2.12
C TYR A 84 21.80 0.06 0.82
N PHE A 85 22.56 1.16 0.86
CA PHE A 85 23.12 1.80 -0.34
C PHE A 85 24.63 2.01 -0.24
N PRO A 86 25.34 2.05 -1.39
CA PRO A 86 26.73 2.51 -1.46
C PRO A 86 26.87 3.94 -0.93
N MET A 87 28.07 4.28 -0.45
CA MET A 87 28.35 5.57 0.20
C MET A 87 27.99 6.78 -0.68
N GLU A 88 28.29 6.71 -1.98
CA GLU A 88 27.98 7.75 -2.96
C GLU A 88 26.48 8.03 -3.16
N ASP A 89 25.62 7.06 -2.84
CA ASP A 89 24.18 7.12 -3.07
C ASP A 89 23.38 7.37 -1.77
N VAL A 90 24.04 7.44 -0.59
CA VAL A 90 23.39 7.59 0.74
C VAL A 90 22.41 8.76 0.81
N LEU A 91 22.72 9.87 0.15
CA LEU A 91 21.86 11.06 0.17
C LEU A 91 20.77 11.04 -0.89
N SER A 92 20.94 10.28 -1.98
CA SER A 92 20.11 10.37 -3.18
C SER A 92 19.18 9.17 -3.38
N ALA A 93 19.55 7.98 -2.90
CA ALA A 93 18.86 6.72 -3.20
C ALA A 93 17.40 6.67 -2.72
N GLY A 94 17.10 7.28 -1.57
CA GLY A 94 15.74 7.38 -1.05
C GLY A 94 14.86 8.42 -1.77
N HIS A 95 15.42 9.20 -2.69
CA HIS A 95 14.73 10.28 -3.39
C HIS A 95 14.64 10.02 -4.89
N LEU A 96 15.76 9.68 -5.53
CA LEU A 96 15.86 9.66 -6.99
C LEU A 96 15.46 8.30 -7.55
N VAL A 97 14.55 8.33 -8.53
CA VAL A 97 14.15 7.13 -9.29
C VAL A 97 14.87 7.14 -10.63
N LYS A 98 15.66 6.09 -10.90
CA LYS A 98 16.57 6.03 -12.06
C LYS A 98 15.94 5.31 -13.25
N GLU A 99 15.38 4.11 -13.03
CA GLU A 99 14.96 3.17 -14.07
C GLU A 99 13.45 2.96 -14.10
N PHE A 100 12.89 2.95 -15.31
CA PHE A 100 11.50 2.54 -15.54
C PHE A 100 11.45 1.03 -15.76
N ARG A 101 10.77 0.32 -14.84
CA ARG A 101 10.68 -1.15 -14.82
C ARG A 101 9.21 -1.60 -14.82
N PRO A 102 8.50 -1.50 -15.97
CA PRO A 102 7.10 -1.90 -16.06
C PRO A 102 6.90 -3.37 -15.71
N ASP A 103 7.90 -4.22 -15.98
CA ASP A 103 7.91 -5.64 -15.63
C ASP A 103 7.75 -5.88 -14.12
N LEU A 104 8.40 -5.07 -13.29
CA LEU A 104 8.29 -5.18 -11.82
C LEU A 104 6.95 -4.65 -11.31
N VAL A 105 6.39 -3.62 -11.97
CA VAL A 105 5.05 -3.11 -11.65
C VAL A 105 3.99 -4.16 -11.97
N GLU A 106 4.10 -4.82 -13.12
CA GLU A 106 3.22 -5.91 -13.53
C GLU A 106 3.31 -7.12 -12.58
N ASP A 107 4.52 -7.54 -12.17
CA ASP A 107 4.68 -8.60 -11.17
C ASP A 107 4.01 -8.25 -9.84
N LEU A 108 4.19 -7.02 -9.35
CA LEU A 108 3.53 -6.55 -8.14
C LEU A 108 2.00 -6.58 -8.29
N LEU A 109 1.46 -6.01 -9.38
CA LEU A 109 0.02 -5.99 -9.65
C LEU A 109 -0.54 -7.42 -9.74
N ALA A 110 0.18 -8.38 -10.32
CA ALA A 110 -0.24 -9.77 -10.39
C ALA A 110 -0.40 -10.42 -9.00
N ARG A 111 0.42 -10.02 -8.02
CA ARG A 111 0.34 -10.47 -6.62
C ARG A 111 -0.83 -9.84 -5.86
N LEU A 112 -1.36 -8.71 -6.33
CA LEU A 112 -2.58 -8.09 -5.82
C LEU A 112 -3.80 -8.81 -6.40
N ASN A 113 -4.12 -9.98 -5.84
CA ASN A 113 -5.27 -10.79 -6.21
C ASN A 113 -6.08 -11.22 -4.97
N PRO A 114 -7.38 -11.57 -5.13
CA PRO A 114 -8.27 -11.88 -4.00
C PRO A 114 -7.79 -13.04 -3.12
N ASP A 115 -7.01 -13.97 -3.66
CA ASP A 115 -6.51 -15.13 -2.93
C ASP A 115 -5.29 -14.80 -2.04
N ASN A 116 -4.71 -13.61 -2.22
CA ASN A 116 -3.54 -13.13 -1.49
C ASN A 116 -3.86 -11.90 -0.62
N MET A 117 -5.12 -11.75 -0.18
CA MET A 117 -5.55 -10.59 0.60
C MET A 117 -5.85 -10.89 2.06
N ARG A 118 -5.72 -9.86 2.90
CA ARG A 118 -6.19 -9.86 4.29
C ARG A 118 -6.91 -8.56 4.58
N ILE A 119 -8.13 -8.66 5.10
CA ILE A 119 -8.96 -7.51 5.46
C ILE A 119 -8.93 -7.36 6.97
N THR A 120 -8.61 -6.16 7.45
CA THR A 120 -8.68 -5.81 8.88
C THR A 120 -9.68 -4.69 9.05
N LEU A 121 -10.77 -4.98 9.76
CA LEU A 121 -11.81 -4.00 10.07
C LEU A 121 -11.68 -3.57 11.54
N VAL A 122 -11.64 -2.26 11.78
CA VAL A 122 -11.47 -1.69 13.12
C VAL A 122 -12.67 -0.79 13.43
N SER A 123 -13.52 -1.23 14.36
CA SER A 123 -14.69 -0.47 14.79
C SER A 123 -15.06 -0.80 16.23
N LYS A 124 -15.63 0.18 16.95
CA LYS A 124 -16.20 -0.02 18.28
C LYS A 124 -17.49 -0.86 18.26
N SER A 125 -18.14 -1.00 17.09
CA SER A 125 -19.37 -1.78 16.95
C SER A 125 -19.19 -3.26 17.29
N TYR A 126 -17.98 -3.80 17.11
CA TYR A 126 -17.68 -5.22 17.36
C TYR A 126 -17.30 -5.55 18.80
N LYS A 127 -17.36 -4.59 19.73
CA LYS A 127 -16.84 -4.76 21.10
C LYS A 127 -17.39 -6.01 21.80
N ASP A 128 -18.66 -6.34 21.55
CA ASP A 128 -19.37 -7.45 22.19
C ASP A 128 -19.35 -8.73 21.33
N GLU A 129 -18.79 -8.66 20.12
CA GLU A 129 -18.71 -9.77 19.17
C GLU A 129 -17.31 -10.41 19.16
N VAL A 130 -16.29 -9.77 19.74
CA VAL A 130 -14.90 -10.23 19.73
C VAL A 130 -14.53 -11.10 20.94
N ASP A 131 -14.00 -12.29 20.71
CA ASP A 131 -13.69 -13.30 21.73
C ASP A 131 -12.19 -13.60 21.91
N VAL A 132 -11.35 -13.27 20.92
CA VAL A 132 -9.89 -13.42 21.02
C VAL A 132 -9.26 -12.17 21.61
N THR A 133 -8.26 -12.37 22.48
CA THR A 133 -7.47 -11.28 23.08
C THR A 133 -6.00 -11.46 22.73
N GLU A 134 -5.40 -10.46 22.09
CA GLU A 134 -3.97 -10.41 21.80
C GLU A 134 -3.16 -10.32 23.11
N ARG A 135 -2.07 -11.08 23.18
CA ARG A 135 -1.31 -11.35 24.42
C ARG A 135 -0.67 -10.11 25.03
N TRP A 136 -0.10 -9.22 24.24
CA TRP A 136 0.79 -8.16 24.73
C TRP A 136 0.06 -6.85 25.04
N TYR A 137 -0.87 -6.46 24.18
CA TYR A 137 -1.63 -5.22 24.28
C TYR A 137 -3.07 -5.42 24.74
N GLY A 138 -3.54 -6.68 24.84
CA GLY A 138 -4.92 -6.98 25.23
C GLY A 138 -5.96 -6.56 24.19
N ALA A 139 -5.53 -6.37 22.93
CA ALA A 139 -6.43 -5.99 21.85
C ALA A 139 -7.42 -7.13 21.57
N LYS A 140 -8.72 -6.82 21.59
CA LYS A 140 -9.75 -7.80 21.28
C LYS A 140 -10.05 -7.84 19.79
N TYR A 141 -10.17 -9.04 19.22
CA TYR A 141 -10.43 -9.25 17.80
C TYR A 141 -11.04 -10.63 17.54
N ASN A 142 -11.52 -10.86 16.33
CA ASN A 142 -11.86 -12.19 15.80
C ASN A 142 -11.11 -12.43 14.51
N LEU A 143 -10.99 -13.71 14.15
CA LEU A 143 -10.52 -14.15 12.84
C LEU A 143 -11.61 -14.98 12.19
N THR A 144 -12.10 -14.49 11.06
CA THR A 144 -13.08 -15.19 10.24
C THR A 144 -12.53 -15.35 8.83
N PRO A 145 -12.80 -16.49 8.16
CA PRO A 145 -12.54 -16.61 6.73
C PRO A 145 -13.31 -15.55 5.95
N ILE A 146 -12.70 -15.06 4.87
CA ILE A 146 -13.40 -14.20 3.90
C ILE A 146 -14.48 -15.04 3.22
N SER A 147 -15.68 -14.46 3.02
CA SER A 147 -16.76 -15.19 2.37
C SER A 147 -16.40 -15.54 0.92
N GLU A 148 -16.78 -16.74 0.48
CA GLU A 148 -16.58 -17.17 -0.91
C GLU A 148 -17.32 -16.25 -1.90
N ASP A 149 -18.46 -15.69 -1.49
CA ASP A 149 -19.20 -14.73 -2.30
C ASP A 149 -18.37 -13.46 -2.57
N LEU A 150 -17.73 -12.89 -1.54
CA LEU A 150 -16.86 -11.73 -1.70
C LEU A 150 -15.64 -12.07 -2.57
N LEU A 151 -14.99 -13.21 -2.33
CA LEU A 151 -13.85 -13.66 -3.14
C LEU A 151 -14.24 -13.79 -4.62
N ASN A 152 -15.38 -14.41 -4.90
CA ASN A 152 -15.88 -14.59 -6.26
C ASN A 152 -16.26 -13.27 -6.92
N ASN A 153 -16.83 -12.33 -6.17
CA ASN A 153 -17.12 -10.98 -6.68
C ASN A 153 -15.84 -10.23 -7.03
N CYS A 154 -14.80 -10.32 -6.19
CA CYS A 154 -13.50 -9.70 -6.45
C CYS A 154 -12.76 -10.36 -7.63
N ARG A 155 -12.89 -11.68 -7.84
CA ARG A 155 -12.29 -12.39 -8.99
C ARG A 155 -12.95 -12.05 -10.33
N LYS A 156 -14.23 -11.65 -10.31
CA LYS A 156 -15.04 -11.37 -11.51
C LYS A 156 -15.22 -9.88 -11.77
N VAL A 157 -14.43 -9.01 -11.12
CA VAL A 157 -14.49 -7.57 -11.37
C VAL A 157 -14.20 -7.27 -12.83
N THR A 158 -14.85 -6.23 -13.33
CA THR A 158 -14.54 -5.62 -14.62
C THR A 158 -14.16 -4.16 -14.37
N PRO A 159 -13.36 -3.54 -15.26
CA PRO A 159 -12.99 -2.14 -15.10
C PRO A 159 -14.25 -1.27 -15.05
N SER A 160 -14.37 -0.46 -14.00
CA SER A 160 -15.46 0.50 -13.86
C SER A 160 -15.16 1.73 -14.71
N SER A 161 -16.16 2.23 -15.46
CA SER A 161 -16.04 3.47 -16.23
C SER A 161 -15.80 4.72 -15.38
N LYS A 162 -15.98 4.61 -14.05
CA LYS A 162 -15.70 5.68 -13.09
C LYS A 162 -14.22 5.79 -12.73
N PHE A 163 -13.44 4.72 -12.95
CA PHE A 163 -12.00 4.73 -12.68
C PHE A 163 -11.23 5.04 -13.95
N HIS A 164 -10.34 6.00 -13.85
CA HIS A 164 -9.41 6.37 -14.89
C HIS A 164 -8.05 6.69 -14.27
N LEU A 165 -7.00 6.64 -15.08
CA LEU A 165 -5.70 7.15 -14.68
C LEU A 165 -5.79 8.66 -14.44
N PRO A 166 -4.90 9.23 -13.61
CA PRO A 166 -4.76 10.67 -13.48
C PRO A 166 -4.64 11.33 -14.87
N PRO A 167 -5.18 12.56 -15.03
CA PRO A 167 -5.11 13.30 -16.29
C PRO A 167 -3.68 13.68 -16.68
#